data_AF-A0A3C0ZWX7-F1
#
_entry.id   AF-A0A3C0ZWX7-F1
#
_cell.length_a   1.000
_cell.length_b   1.000
_cell.length_c   1.000
_cell.angle_alpha   90.00
_cell.angle_beta   90.00
_cell.angle_gamma   90.00
#
_symmetry.space_group_name_H-M   'P 1'
#
loop_
_entity.id
_entity.type
_entity.pdbx_description
1 polymer ?
#
loop_
_entity_poly.entity_id
_entity_poly.type
_entity_poly.pdbx_seq_one_letter_code
_entity_poly.pdbx_strand_id
1 'polypeptide(L)'
;MSDIAVNIASLSQSCENNRKNTIKLAEQRELLEKVADDLSRKWEGIASNSYFGRFNVKQDTLATVINGMQDVVNYEHKAVQIYRDANRIVNGLIDEMF
;
A
#
# COMPACT_ATOMS: atom_id res chain seq x y z
N MET A 1 -19.22 -22.86 -6.87
CA MET A 1 -18.77 -21.63 -6.17
C MET A 1 -19.40 -20.45 -6.89
N SER A 2 -20.03 -19.50 -6.18
CA SER A 2 -20.59 -18.30 -6.84
C SER A 2 -19.46 -17.38 -7.31
N ASP A 3 -19.66 -16.65 -8.40
CA ASP A 3 -18.68 -15.68 -8.92
C ASP A 3 -18.28 -14.64 -7.86
N ILE A 4 -19.20 -14.34 -6.94
CA ILE A 4 -18.97 -13.43 -5.80
C ILE A 4 -17.89 -13.98 -4.85
N ALA A 5 -17.92 -15.29 -4.54
CA ALA A 5 -16.94 -15.89 -3.64
C ALA A 5 -15.53 -15.91 -4.25
N VAL A 6 -15.41 -16.17 -5.55
CA VAL A 6 -14.13 -16.13 -6.29
C VAL A 6 -13.59 -14.69 -6.34
N ASN A 7 -14.44 -13.71 -6.59
CA ASN A 7 -14.07 -12.30 -6.59
C ASN A 7 -13.62 -11.81 -5.20
N ILE A 8 -14.28 -12.21 -4.11
CA ILE A 8 -13.85 -11.90 -2.74
C ILE A 8 -12.46 -12.46 -2.44
N ALA A 9 -12.19 -13.71 -2.82
CA ALA A 9 -10.91 -14.36 -2.57
C ALA A 9 -9.77 -13.67 -3.34
N SER A 10 -10.00 -13.38 -4.62
CA SER A 10 -9.02 -12.68 -5.48
C SER A 10 -8.72 -11.27 -4.94
N LEU A 11 -9.76 -10.50 -4.59
CA LEU A 11 -9.62 -9.14 -4.06
C LEU A 11 -8.92 -9.13 -2.69
N SER A 12 -9.22 -10.11 -1.83
CA SER A 12 -8.53 -10.28 -0.53
C SER A 12 -7.04 -10.56 -0.72
N GLN A 13 -6.68 -11.40 -1.69
CA GLN A 13 -5.27 -11.71 -1.99
C GLN A 13 -4.54 -10.49 -2.56
N SER A 14 -5.17 -9.73 -3.46
CA SER A 14 -4.65 -8.46 -3.98
C SER A 14 -4.37 -7.49 -2.83
N CYS A 15 -5.34 -7.30 -1.94
CA CYS A 15 -5.24 -6.43 -0.78
C CYS A 15 -4.03 -6.78 0.12
N GLU A 16 -3.82 -8.06 0.41
CA GLU A 16 -2.70 -8.49 1.26
C GLU A 16 -1.35 -8.34 0.55
N ASN A 17 -1.29 -8.62 -0.76
CA ASN A 17 -0.08 -8.41 -1.55
C ASN A 17 0.29 -6.92 -1.62
N ASN A 18 -0.69 -6.05 -1.88
CA ASN A 18 -0.50 -4.61 -1.91
C ASN A 18 -0.05 -4.10 -0.55
N ARG A 19 -0.69 -4.54 0.54
CA ARG A 19 -0.27 -4.21 1.92
C ARG A 19 1.18 -4.56 2.19
N LYS A 20 1.61 -5.78 1.84
CA LYS A 20 3.01 -6.23 2.00
C LYS A 20 3.97 -5.39 1.17
N ASN A 21 3.61 -5.05 -0.06
CA ASN A 21 4.46 -4.24 -0.93
C ASN A 21 4.58 -2.81 -0.41
N THR A 22 3.50 -2.21 0.11
CA THR A 22 3.53 -0.88 0.71
C THR A 22 4.44 -0.82 1.93
N ILE A 23 4.39 -1.85 2.79
CA ILE A 23 5.28 -1.97 3.96
C ILE A 23 6.75 -2.03 3.51
N LYS A 24 7.07 -2.90 2.54
CA LYS A 24 8.45 -3.01 2.02
C LYS A 24 8.96 -1.71 1.41
N LEU A 25 8.12 -0.97 0.70
CA LEU A 25 8.49 0.34 0.15
C LEU A 25 8.76 1.36 1.24
N ALA A 26 8.00 1.35 2.34
CA ALA A 26 8.25 2.20 3.50
C ALA A 26 9.58 1.86 4.20
N GLU A 27 9.87 0.57 4.39
CA GLU A 27 11.16 0.10 4.93
C GLU A 27 12.35 0.52 4.05
N GLN A 28 12.22 0.38 2.73
CA GLN A 28 13.24 0.81 1.76
C GLN A 28 13.45 2.32 1.80
N ARG A 29 12.38 3.10 1.93
CA ARG A 29 12.45 4.56 2.08
C ARG A 29 13.26 4.95 3.31
N GLU A 30 12.96 4.35 4.47
CA GLU A 30 13.68 4.60 5.73
C GLU A 30 15.16 4.24 5.62
N LEU A 31 15.50 3.12 4.97
CA LEU A 31 16.88 2.72 4.72
C LEU A 31 17.62 3.74 3.84
N LEU A 32 16.98 4.23 2.78
CA LEU A 32 17.57 5.23 1.90
C LEU A 32 17.83 6.54 2.65
N GLU A 33 16.90 6.97 3.51
CA GLU A 33 17.04 8.17 4.33
C GLU A 33 18.23 8.06 5.30
N LYS A 34 18.37 6.92 6.00
CA LYS A 34 19.54 6.64 6.87
C LYS A 34 20.86 6.69 6.10
N VAL A 35 20.91 6.10 4.90
CA VAL A 35 22.12 6.10 4.06
C VAL A 35 22.45 7.51 3.58
N ALA A 36 21.45 8.29 3.18
CA ALA A 36 21.65 9.67 2.75
C ALA A 36 22.14 10.56 3.90
N ASP A 37 21.58 10.40 5.09
CA ASP A 37 22.04 11.12 6.28
C ASP A 37 23.51 10.80 6.60
N ASP A 38 23.90 9.53 6.59
CA ASP A 38 25.29 9.12 6.82
C ASP A 38 26.24 9.68 5.76
N LEU A 39 25.85 9.65 4.49
CA LEU A 39 26.63 10.21 3.38
C LEU A 39 26.74 11.74 3.47
N SER A 40 25.66 12.43 3.88
CA SER A 40 25.64 13.89 3.97
C SER A 40 26.62 14.42 5.00
N ARG A 41 26.78 13.70 6.12
CA ARG A 41 27.74 14.02 7.18
C ARG A 41 29.19 13.79 6.78
N LYS A 42 29.43 12.93 5.79
CA LYS A 42 30.77 12.56 5.32
C LYS A 42 31.24 13.38 4.12
N TRP A 43 30.32 14.04 3.41
CA TRP A 43 30.61 14.68 2.12
C TRP A 43 30.21 16.16 2.08
N GLU A 44 31.19 17.05 2.29
CA GLU A 44 31.00 18.50 2.24
C GLU A 44 31.33 19.07 0.85
N GLY A 45 30.45 19.93 0.30
CA GLY A 45 30.68 20.64 -0.97
C GLY A 45 29.42 20.99 -1.77
N ILE A 46 29.55 21.82 -2.80
CA ILE A 46 28.41 22.25 -3.66
C ILE A 46 27.77 21.06 -4.39
N ALA A 47 28.58 20.07 -4.80
CA ALA A 47 28.09 18.88 -5.47
C ALA A 47 27.24 18.00 -4.55
N SER A 48 27.57 17.92 -3.26
CA SER A 48 26.77 17.16 -2.29
C SER A 48 25.42 17.84 -2.03
N ASN A 49 25.40 19.18 -1.89
CA ASN A 49 24.13 19.93 -1.76
C ASN A 49 23.16 19.70 -2.93
N SER A 50 23.67 19.67 -4.18
CA SER A 50 22.84 19.39 -5.37
C SER A 50 22.32 17.95 -5.39
N TYR A 51 23.15 16.98 -5.01
CA TYR A 51 22.75 15.57 -4.92
C TYR A 51 21.69 15.35 -3.84
N PHE A 52 21.91 15.83 -2.62
CA PHE A 52 20.97 15.68 -1.51
C PHE A 52 19.67 16.45 -1.74
N GLY A 53 19.72 17.60 -2.43
CA GLY A 53 18.50 18.29 -2.89
C GLY A 53 17.66 17.43 -3.84
N ARG A 54 18.28 16.79 -4.85
CA ARG A 54 17.57 15.87 -5.76
C ARG A 54 17.08 14.61 -5.05
N PHE A 55 17.85 14.12 -4.07
CA PHE A 55 17.47 12.97 -3.26
C PHE A 55 16.19 13.26 -2.46
N ASN A 56 16.11 14.41 -1.77
CA ASN A 56 14.93 14.81 -1.00
C ASN A 56 13.67 14.89 -1.87
N VAL A 57 13.75 15.48 -3.07
CA VAL A 57 12.60 15.52 -4.01
C VAL A 57 12.13 14.11 -4.38
N LYS A 58 13.07 13.16 -4.57
CA LYS A 58 12.72 11.76 -4.86
C LYS A 58 12.13 11.06 -3.62
N GLN A 59 12.59 11.39 -2.42
CA GLN A 59 12.02 10.90 -1.16
C GLN A 59 10.58 11.36 -0.96
N ASP A 60 10.29 12.64 -1.24
CA ASP A 60 8.93 13.18 -1.17
C ASP A 60 8.00 12.52 -2.21
N THR A 61 8.53 12.26 -3.40
CA THR A 61 7.80 11.51 -4.43
C THR A 61 7.49 10.08 -3.97
N LEU A 62 8.47 9.39 -3.37
CA LEU A 62 8.30 8.05 -2.83
C LEU A 62 7.29 8.02 -1.67
N ALA A 63 7.32 9.04 -0.79
CA ALA A 63 6.32 9.22 0.27
C ALA A 63 4.91 9.34 -0.29
N THR A 64 4.74 10.13 -1.35
CA THR A 64 3.46 10.29 -2.04
C THR A 64 2.95 8.96 -2.62
N VAL A 65 3.84 8.18 -3.23
CA VAL A 65 3.50 6.85 -3.77
C VAL A 65 3.09 5.88 -2.65
N ILE A 66 3.82 5.85 -1.53
CA ILE A 66 3.50 5.00 -0.37
C ILE A 66 2.11 5.36 0.19
N ASN A 67 1.82 6.64 0.36
CA ASN A 67 0.52 7.11 0.83
C ASN A 67 -0.60 6.70 -0.14
N GLY A 68 -0.40 6.90 -1.45
CA GLY A 68 -1.37 6.46 -2.46
C GLY A 68 -1.60 4.95 -2.45
N MET A 69 -0.55 4.15 -2.22
CA MET A 69 -0.69 2.70 -2.06
C MET A 69 -1.44 2.30 -0.78
N GLN A 70 -1.25 3.03 0.33
CA GLN A 70 -2.05 2.83 1.54
C GLN A 70 -3.54 3.11 1.29
N ASP A 71 -3.85 4.16 0.53
CA ASP A 71 -5.24 4.46 0.14
C ASP A 71 -5.86 3.33 -0.69
N VAL A 72 -5.12 2.82 -1.69
CA VAL A 72 -5.59 1.68 -2.50
C VAL A 72 -5.89 0.46 -1.63
N VAL A 73 -4.98 0.11 -0.71
CA VAL A 73 -5.20 -1.01 0.24
C VAL A 73 -6.46 -0.78 1.08
N ASN A 74 -6.69 0.44 1.55
CA ASN A 74 -7.88 0.78 2.31
C ASN A 74 -9.17 0.65 1.49
N TYR A 75 -9.15 1.05 0.21
CA TYR A 75 -10.30 0.89 -0.69
C TYR A 75 -10.56 -0.58 -1.02
N GLU A 76 -9.52 -1.36 -1.32
CA GLU A 76 -9.64 -2.81 -1.55
C GLU A 76 -10.22 -3.51 -0.33
N HIS A 77 -9.77 -3.16 0.87
CA HIS A 77 -10.30 -3.72 2.12
C HIS A 77 -11.78 -3.42 2.30
N LYS A 78 -12.22 -2.17 2.08
CA LYS A 78 -13.64 -1.78 2.14
C LYS A 78 -14.48 -2.55 1.11
N ALA A 79 -13.98 -2.71 -0.11
CA ALA A 79 -14.66 -3.47 -1.14
C ALA A 79 -14.83 -4.95 -0.75
N VAL A 80 -13.80 -5.59 -0.18
CA VAL A 80 -13.90 -6.96 0.35
C VAL A 80 -15.00 -7.07 1.41
N GLN A 81 -15.10 -6.10 2.34
CA GLN A 81 -16.13 -6.09 3.37
C GLN A 81 -17.53 -5.99 2.77
N ILE A 82 -17.75 -5.07 1.83
CA ILE A 82 -19.05 -4.90 1.15
C ILE A 82 -19.49 -6.19 0.46
N TYR A 83 -18.59 -6.84 -0.28
CA TYR A 83 -18.93 -8.11 -0.95
C TYR A 83 -19.23 -9.24 0.05
N ARG A 84 -18.51 -9.31 1.18
CA ARG A 84 -18.80 -10.28 2.24
C ARG A 84 -20.16 -10.04 2.88
N ASP A 85 -20.50 -8.79 3.16
CA ASP A 85 -21.80 -8.41 3.74
C ASP A 85 -22.95 -8.69 2.77
N ALA A 86 -22.79 -8.36 1.49
CA ALA A 86 -23.76 -8.69 0.45
C ALA A 86 -23.99 -10.19 0.36
N ASN A 87 -22.93 -11.00 0.36
CA ASN A 87 -23.04 -12.46 0.32
C ASN A 87 -23.74 -13.02 1.58
N ARG A 88 -23.48 -12.43 2.76
CA ARG A 88 -24.17 -12.79 4.01
C ARG A 88 -25.66 -12.48 3.94
N ILE A 89 -26.03 -11.29 3.46
CA ILE A 89 -27.43 -10.86 3.31
C ILE A 89 -28.18 -11.78 2.34
N VAL A 90 -27.58 -12.07 1.17
CA VAL A 90 -28.20 -12.95 0.17
C VAL A 90 -28.43 -14.35 0.74
N ASN A 91 -27.47 -14.92 1.46
CA ASN A 91 -27.65 -16.22 2.10
C ASN A 91 -28.74 -16.19 3.18
N GLY A 92 -28.81 -15.13 4.00
CA GLY A 92 -29.88 -14.98 4.99
C GLY A 92 -31.27 -14.88 4.35
N LEU A 93 -31.41 -14.16 3.24
CA LEU A 93 -32.66 -14.11 2.47
C LEU A 93 -33.03 -15.48 1.89
N ILE A 94 -32.07 -16.25 1.42
CA ILE A 94 -32.30 -17.62 0.94
C ILE A 94 -32.77 -18.51 2.09
N ASP A 95 -32.09 -18.46 3.24
CA ASP A 95 -32.42 -19.27 4.42
C ASP A 95 -33.81 -18.92 4.98
N GLU A 96 -34.27 -17.67 4.87
CA GLU A 96 -35.62 -17.26 5.28
C GLU A 96 -36.74 -17.72 4.32
N MET A 97 -36.40 -18.06 3.07
CA MET A 97 -37.36 -18.48 2.04
C MET A 97 -37.61 -20.00 2.00
N PHE A 98 -36.78 -20.80 2.67
CA PHE A 98 -36.83 -22.26 2.69
C PHE A 98 -37.00 -22.83 4.10
#